data_AF-A0A7C5G3P0-F1
#
_entry.id   AF-A0A7C5G3P0-F1
#
_cell.length_a   1.000
_cell.length_b   1.000
_cell.length_c   1.000
_cell.angle_alpha   90.00
_cell.angle_beta   90.00
_cell.angle_gamma   90.00
#
_symmetry.space_group_name_H-M   'P 1'
#
loop_
_entity.id
_entity.type
_entity.pdbx_description
1 polymer ?
#
loop_
_entity_poly.entity_id
_entity_poly.type
_entity_poly.pdbx_seq_one_letter_code
_entity_poly.pdbx_strand_id
1 'polypeptide(L)'
;MCKPTHPLAMLWITVAVLAFWHAARTEEIPAELADEMTESEPPAPTPVQAVEVVVRRGDTLSAIFKRSGLKTSATRLVRSSDAAGRLAALQPGDMLRILVNGDEMERLEYDPDPLRRLVVRRDGAGYAARWEHRPAQKQTFVASGTITHSLYRDGKAAGLPDSILAELTRLFGWDIDFSRDLRAGDTFTVVYEQHWRDERKLADGPIL
;
A
#
# COMPACT_ATOMS: atom_id res chain seq x y z
N MET A 1 1.35 32.60 -76.03
CA MET A 1 0.42 32.93 -74.93
C MET A 1 -0.52 31.75 -74.67
N CYS A 2 -0.66 31.41 -73.39
CA CYS A 2 -1.72 30.66 -72.67
C CYS A 2 -2.22 29.26 -73.13
N LYS A 3 -1.86 28.26 -72.30
CA LYS A 3 -2.64 27.17 -71.62
C LYS A 3 -4.07 26.85 -72.13
N PRO A 4 -4.60 25.59 -72.01
CA PRO A 4 -4.61 24.86 -70.73
C PRO A 4 -4.68 23.29 -70.70
N THR A 5 -4.44 22.78 -69.48
CA THR A 5 -5.07 21.65 -68.74
C THR A 5 -5.00 20.16 -69.17
N HIS A 6 -4.35 19.41 -68.26
CA HIS A 6 -4.41 17.98 -67.83
C HIS A 6 -5.82 17.31 -67.81
N PRO A 7 -6.02 16.00 -67.52
CA PRO A 7 -5.19 14.99 -66.79
C PRO A 7 -5.26 13.57 -67.45
N LEU A 8 -4.91 12.40 -66.91
CA LEU A 8 -4.78 11.86 -65.55
C LEU A 8 -3.95 10.56 -65.64
N ALA A 9 -3.07 10.34 -64.66
CA ALA A 9 -2.19 9.19 -64.59
C ALA A 9 -2.86 7.99 -63.91
N MET A 10 -2.71 6.81 -64.50
CA MET A 10 -2.92 5.51 -63.86
C MET A 10 -2.00 4.53 -64.57
N LEU A 11 -0.93 4.08 -63.93
CA LEU A 11 -0.26 2.84 -64.34
C LEU A 11 0.58 2.27 -63.18
N TRP A 12 0.33 0.99 -62.94
CA TRP A 12 1.14 0.07 -62.15
C TRP A 12 2.55 -0.04 -62.76
N ILE A 13 3.54 -0.45 -61.96
CA ILE A 13 4.60 -1.44 -62.31
C ILE A 13 5.57 -1.58 -61.12
N THR A 14 5.81 -2.84 -60.75
CA THR A 14 6.86 -3.37 -59.86
C THR A 14 8.28 -3.12 -60.39
N VAL A 15 9.31 -3.10 -59.51
CA VAL A 15 10.59 -3.86 -59.64
C VAL A 15 11.57 -3.49 -58.49
N ALA A 16 12.30 -4.51 -58.03
CA ALA A 16 13.18 -4.60 -56.87
C ALA A 16 14.50 -3.79 -56.94
N VAL A 17 15.04 -3.41 -55.76
CA VAL A 17 16.42 -2.93 -55.58
C VAL A 17 17.03 -3.51 -54.28
N LEU A 18 17.94 -4.47 -54.48
CA LEU A 18 19.28 -4.61 -53.90
C LEU A 18 19.54 -4.32 -52.40
N ALA A 19 19.95 -5.41 -51.72
CA ALA A 19 21.16 -5.52 -50.89
C ALA A 19 21.43 -4.43 -49.83
N PHE A 20 21.00 -4.69 -48.58
CA PHE A 20 21.74 -4.21 -47.40
C PHE A 20 21.43 -5.11 -46.20
N TRP A 21 21.93 -6.35 -46.26
CA TRP A 21 21.97 -7.25 -45.10
C TRP A 21 23.10 -6.73 -44.19
N HIS A 22 22.74 -5.97 -43.16
CA HIS A 22 23.72 -5.47 -42.19
C HIS A 22 24.25 -6.67 -41.40
N ALA A 23 25.51 -7.02 -41.64
CA ALA A 23 26.26 -7.92 -40.78
C ALA A 23 26.37 -7.29 -39.39
N ALA A 24 25.50 -7.71 -38.48
CA ALA A 24 25.72 -7.53 -37.05
C ALA A 24 26.97 -8.34 -36.71
N ARG A 25 28.04 -7.63 -36.39
CA ARG A 25 29.32 -8.17 -35.97
C ARG A 25 29.10 -8.83 -34.61
N THR A 26 29.12 -10.16 -34.56
CA THR A 26 29.18 -10.91 -33.31
C THR A 26 30.53 -10.63 -32.67
N GLU A 27 30.59 -9.69 -31.74
CA GLU A 27 31.71 -9.58 -30.82
C GLU A 27 31.62 -10.78 -29.86
N GLU A 28 32.49 -11.76 -30.09
CA GLU A 28 32.68 -12.88 -29.17
C GLU A 28 33.29 -12.32 -27.88
N ILE A 29 32.48 -12.28 -26.82
CA ILE A 29 32.91 -11.88 -25.48
C ILE A 29 33.96 -12.90 -25.01
N PRO A 30 35.20 -12.48 -24.65
CA PRO A 30 36.24 -13.40 -24.19
C PRO A 30 35.79 -14.21 -22.98
N ALA A 31 35.98 -15.53 -23.05
CA ALA A 31 35.56 -16.51 -22.05
C ALA A 31 36.26 -16.40 -20.67
N GLU A 32 37.15 -15.43 -20.48
CA GLU A 32 37.86 -15.19 -19.20
C GLU A 32 37.04 -14.41 -18.17
N LEU A 33 35.92 -13.78 -18.54
CA LEU A 33 35.07 -13.06 -17.59
C LEU A 33 34.04 -13.94 -16.87
N ALA A 34 34.00 -15.24 -17.16
CA ALA A 34 33.00 -16.15 -16.61
C ALA A 34 33.37 -16.75 -15.23
N ASP A 35 34.63 -16.65 -14.80
CA ASP A 35 35.12 -17.38 -13.61
C ASP A 35 35.16 -16.53 -12.32
N GLU A 36 34.71 -15.27 -12.36
CA GLU A 36 34.67 -14.37 -11.20
C GLU A 36 33.24 -13.92 -10.81
N MET A 37 32.22 -14.65 -11.23
CA MET A 37 30.86 -14.52 -10.68
C MET A 37 30.54 -15.72 -9.79
N THR A 38 31.33 -15.92 -8.73
CA THR A 38 30.79 -16.59 -7.54
C THR A 38 29.90 -15.58 -6.82
N GLU A 39 28.74 -15.31 -7.41
CA GLU A 39 27.62 -14.60 -6.79
C GLU A 39 27.26 -15.41 -5.53
N SER A 40 27.64 -14.90 -4.37
CA SER A 40 27.23 -15.42 -3.08
C SER A 40 25.70 -15.36 -3.00
N GLU A 41 25.03 -16.45 -3.33
CA GLU A 41 23.60 -16.64 -3.09
C GLU A 41 23.33 -16.29 -1.61
N PRO A 42 22.42 -15.33 -1.32
CA PRO A 42 22.03 -15.02 0.05
C PRO A 42 21.65 -16.31 0.76
N PRO A 43 22.10 -16.56 2.01
CA PRO A 43 21.77 -17.78 2.71
C PRO A 43 20.24 -17.95 2.68
N ALA A 44 19.79 -19.11 2.20
CA ALA A 44 18.38 -19.46 2.17
C ALA A 44 17.75 -19.08 3.53
N PRO A 45 16.62 -18.35 3.56
CA PRO A 45 16.05 -17.89 4.81
C PRO A 45 15.76 -19.11 5.69
N THR A 46 16.43 -19.19 6.84
CA THR A 46 16.12 -20.14 7.90
C THR A 46 14.60 -20.17 8.10
N PRO A 47 13.92 -21.33 8.22
CA PRO A 47 12.47 -21.37 8.28
C PRO A 47 11.96 -20.69 9.55
N VAL A 48 11.66 -19.39 9.44
CA VAL A 48 10.98 -18.62 10.48
C VAL A 48 9.50 -18.98 10.40
N GLN A 49 9.01 -19.72 11.39
CA GLN A 49 7.60 -20.06 11.47
C GLN A 49 6.83 -18.88 12.08
N ALA A 50 5.66 -18.56 11.53
CA ALA A 50 4.79 -17.54 12.08
C ALA A 50 3.72 -18.20 12.95
N VAL A 51 3.64 -17.78 14.22
CA VAL A 51 2.65 -18.21 15.19
C VAL A 51 1.76 -17.02 15.52
N GLU A 52 0.45 -17.17 15.33
CA GLU A 52 -0.53 -16.17 15.70
C GLU A 52 -1.21 -16.54 17.01
N VAL A 53 -1.30 -15.57 17.91
CA VAL A 53 -1.75 -15.80 19.28
C VAL A 53 -2.69 -14.68 19.71
N VAL A 54 -3.93 -15.06 20.03
CA VAL A 54 -4.89 -14.14 20.65
C VAL A 54 -4.64 -14.06 22.15
N VAL A 55 -4.57 -12.85 22.68
CA VAL A 55 -4.46 -12.56 24.12
C VAL A 55 -5.79 -12.86 24.80
N ARG A 56 -5.77 -13.65 25.86
CA ARG A 56 -6.96 -14.03 26.64
C ARG A 56 -7.05 -13.22 27.92
N ARG A 57 -8.26 -13.13 28.49
CA ARG A 57 -8.47 -12.46 29.77
C ARG A 57 -7.63 -13.14 30.87
N GLY A 58 -6.82 -12.35 31.59
CA GLY A 58 -5.93 -12.85 32.64
C GLY A 58 -4.59 -13.41 32.13
N ASP A 59 -4.31 -13.32 30.83
CA ASP A 59 -2.99 -13.70 30.30
C ASP A 59 -1.88 -12.79 30.84
N THR A 60 -0.72 -13.39 31.06
CA THR A 60 0.56 -12.68 31.20
C THR A 60 1.43 -12.97 29.99
N LEU A 61 2.41 -12.11 29.69
CA LEU A 61 3.39 -12.38 28.61
C LEU A 61 4.06 -13.76 28.76
N SER A 62 4.42 -14.12 30.00
CA SER A 62 4.99 -15.43 30.31
C SER A 62 4.04 -16.59 29.98
N ALA A 63 2.74 -16.45 30.28
CA ALA A 63 1.74 -17.47 29.99
C ALA A 63 1.50 -17.60 28.47
N ILE A 64 1.45 -16.46 27.76
CA ILE A 64 1.33 -16.40 26.29
C ILE A 64 2.50 -17.11 25.62
N PHE A 65 3.72 -16.80 26.01
CA PHE A 65 4.91 -17.39 25.40
C PHE A 65 5.03 -18.88 25.74
N LYS A 66 4.70 -19.27 26.98
CA LYS A 66 4.72 -20.68 27.42
C LYS A 66 3.76 -21.54 26.61
N ARG A 67 2.54 -21.07 26.31
CA ARG A 67 1.60 -21.83 25.46
C ARG A 67 2.05 -21.95 24.01
N SER A 68 2.87 -21.01 23.54
CA SER A 68 3.46 -21.01 22.20
C SER A 68 4.80 -21.74 22.12
N GLY A 69 5.25 -22.42 23.19
CA GLY A 69 6.53 -23.13 23.24
C GLY A 69 7.76 -22.26 23.54
N LEU A 70 7.60 -20.94 23.64
CA LEU A 70 8.69 -19.95 23.70
C LEU A 70 9.18 -19.65 25.13
N LYS A 71 9.52 -20.69 25.89
CA LYS A 71 9.89 -20.56 27.32
C LYS A 71 11.13 -19.70 27.54
N THR A 72 12.16 -19.88 26.72
CA THR A 72 13.43 -19.14 26.83
C THR A 72 13.25 -17.68 26.43
N SER A 73 12.47 -17.41 25.38
CA SER A 73 12.18 -16.05 24.96
C SER A 73 11.33 -15.29 25.98
N ALA A 74 10.42 -15.97 26.69
CA ALA A 74 9.64 -15.36 27.76
C ALA A 74 10.52 -14.76 28.87
N THR A 75 11.52 -15.51 29.34
CA THR A 75 12.40 -15.04 30.43
C THR A 75 13.29 -13.89 29.98
N ARG A 76 13.82 -13.94 28.75
CA ARG A 76 14.60 -12.84 28.16
C ARG A 76 13.76 -11.58 27.95
N LEU A 77 12.52 -11.72 27.46
CA LEU A 77 11.60 -10.60 27.23
C LEU A 77 11.25 -9.88 28.54
N VAL A 78 10.93 -10.62 29.60
CA VAL A 78 10.62 -10.03 30.91
C VAL A 78 11.81 -9.27 31.50
N ARG A 79 13.06 -9.66 31.19
CA ARG A 79 14.27 -8.93 31.60
C ARG A 79 14.51 -7.66 30.80
N SER A 80 13.96 -7.56 29.59
CA SER A 80 13.97 -6.34 28.77
C SER A 80 12.86 -5.39 29.21
N SER A 81 13.15 -4.52 30.19
CA SER A 81 12.16 -3.63 30.81
C SER A 81 11.39 -2.74 29.82
N ASP A 82 12.03 -2.22 28.77
CA ASP A 82 11.36 -1.44 27.71
C ASP A 82 10.37 -2.30 26.91
N ALA A 83 10.81 -3.47 26.42
CA ALA A 83 9.95 -4.36 25.65
C ALA A 83 8.78 -4.90 26.48
N ALA A 84 9.04 -5.32 27.73
CA ALA A 84 8.01 -5.74 28.67
C ALA A 84 7.03 -4.60 28.99
N GLY A 85 7.54 -3.38 29.21
CA GLY A 85 6.72 -2.21 29.50
C GLY A 85 5.77 -1.83 28.34
N ARG A 86 6.26 -1.86 27.09
CA ARG A 86 5.42 -1.57 25.92
C ARG A 86 4.37 -2.64 25.65
N LEU A 87 4.70 -3.90 25.94
CA LEU A 87 3.76 -5.03 25.83
C LEU A 87 2.79 -5.13 27.01
N ALA A 88 2.99 -4.36 28.09
CA ALA A 88 2.03 -4.31 29.20
C ALA A 88 0.68 -3.68 28.81
N ALA A 89 0.63 -2.97 27.68
CA ALA A 89 -0.60 -2.37 27.15
C ALA A 89 -1.54 -3.39 26.47
N LEU A 90 -1.11 -4.65 26.27
CA LEU A 90 -1.92 -5.68 25.63
C LEU A 90 -3.26 -5.89 26.35
N GLN A 91 -4.32 -5.93 25.56
CA GLN A 91 -5.69 -6.16 26.01
C GLN A 91 -6.18 -7.56 25.59
N PRO A 92 -7.14 -8.14 26.32
CA PRO A 92 -7.83 -9.34 25.86
C PRO A 92 -8.46 -9.12 24.48
N GLY A 93 -8.23 -10.06 23.56
CA GLY A 93 -8.66 -9.96 22.16
C GLY A 93 -7.57 -9.49 21.20
N ASP A 94 -6.47 -8.92 21.70
CA ASP A 94 -5.35 -8.51 20.87
C ASP A 94 -4.70 -9.71 20.16
N MET A 95 -4.32 -9.51 18.91
CA MET A 95 -3.59 -10.51 18.13
C MET A 95 -2.10 -10.20 18.14
N LEU A 96 -1.30 -11.20 18.53
CA LEU A 96 0.15 -11.17 18.43
C LEU A 96 0.58 -12.06 17.27
N ARG A 97 1.48 -11.55 16.42
CA ARG A 97 2.16 -12.36 15.41
C ARG A 97 3.61 -12.53 15.82
N ILE A 98 4.01 -13.77 16.04
CA ILE A 98 5.34 -14.12 16.56
C ILE A 98 6.08 -14.93 15.50
N LEU A 99 7.23 -14.43 15.06
CA LEU A 99 8.14 -15.15 14.19
C LEU A 99 9.15 -15.89 15.06
N VAL A 100 9.20 -17.20 14.87
CA VAL A 100 9.98 -18.12 15.70
C VAL A 100 10.96 -18.91 14.84
N ASN A 101 12.16 -19.14 15.39
CA ASN A 101 13.17 -20.02 14.83
C ASN A 101 13.46 -21.12 15.85
N GLY A 102 12.82 -22.28 15.69
CA GLY A 102 12.76 -23.30 16.74
C GLY A 102 12.02 -22.77 17.97
N ASP A 103 12.67 -22.83 19.14
CA ASP A 103 12.12 -22.38 20.43
C ASP A 103 12.41 -20.90 20.75
N GLU A 104 13.02 -20.17 19.81
CA GLU A 104 13.42 -18.78 19.99
C GLU A 104 12.54 -17.83 19.18
N MET A 105 12.04 -16.79 19.84
CA MET A 105 11.38 -15.66 19.17
C MET A 105 12.44 -14.77 18.53
N GLU A 106 12.32 -14.57 17.22
CA GLU A 106 13.12 -13.61 16.45
C GLU A 106 12.44 -12.24 16.38
N ARG A 107 11.11 -12.24 16.22
CA ARG A 107 10.31 -11.02 16.11
C ARG A 107 8.90 -11.25 16.68
N LEU A 108 8.36 -10.26 17.38
CA LEU A 108 6.96 -10.14 17.70
C LEU A 108 6.41 -8.84 17.12
N GLU A 109 5.22 -8.95 16.55
CA GLU A 109 4.47 -7.85 15.98
C GLU A 109 3.11 -7.76 16.67
N TYR A 110 2.74 -6.54 17.06
CA TYR A 110 1.47 -6.22 17.68
C TYR A 110 0.94 -4.92 17.07
N ASP A 111 -0.28 -4.96 16.53
CA ASP A 111 -0.94 -3.83 15.88
C ASP A 111 -2.10 -3.34 16.78
N PRO A 112 -1.88 -2.40 17.71
CA PRO A 112 -2.97 -1.85 18.54
C PRO A 112 -3.98 -1.03 17.73
N ASP A 113 -3.56 -0.50 16.58
CA ASP A 113 -4.41 0.24 15.65
C ASP A 113 -3.86 0.13 14.21
N PRO A 114 -4.63 0.56 13.19
CA PRO A 114 -4.21 0.39 11.80
C PRO A 114 -2.92 1.12 11.41
N LEU A 115 -2.50 2.16 12.13
CA LEU A 115 -1.39 3.05 11.76
C LEU A 115 -0.13 2.85 12.60
N ARG A 116 -0.18 2.03 13.65
CA ARG A 116 0.95 1.75 14.52
C ARG A 116 1.16 0.26 14.70
N ARG A 117 2.42 -0.15 14.64
CA ARG A 117 2.87 -1.50 14.97
C ARG A 117 3.94 -1.43 16.05
N LEU A 118 3.76 -2.17 17.13
CA LEU A 118 4.85 -2.47 18.03
C LEU A 118 5.63 -3.65 17.44
N VAL A 119 6.93 -3.45 17.26
CA VAL A 119 7.85 -4.50 16.82
C VAL A 119 8.86 -4.74 17.91
N VAL A 120 8.90 -5.97 18.40
CA VAL A 120 9.90 -6.45 19.34
C VAL A 120 10.81 -7.40 18.60
N ARG A 121 12.12 -7.11 18.57
CA ARG A 121 13.12 -7.94 17.89
C ARG A 121 14.20 -8.36 18.85
N ARG A 122 14.78 -9.52 18.57
CA ARG A 122 15.94 -10.00 19.30
C ARG A 122 17.08 -8.99 19.16
N ASP A 123 17.70 -8.64 20.28
CA ASP A 123 18.85 -7.74 20.36
C ASP A 123 19.86 -8.32 21.36
N GLY A 124 20.91 -8.95 20.84
CA GLY A 124 21.90 -9.69 21.63
C GLY A 124 21.28 -10.77 22.53
N ALA A 125 21.40 -10.57 23.84
CA ALA A 125 20.88 -11.47 24.88
C ALA A 125 19.43 -11.16 25.30
N GLY A 126 18.83 -10.07 24.80
CA GLY A 126 17.50 -9.63 25.15
C GLY A 126 16.67 -9.25 23.92
N TYR A 127 15.72 -8.35 24.15
CA TYR A 127 14.83 -7.80 23.14
C TYR A 127 14.78 -6.28 23.20
N ALA A 128 14.67 -5.67 22.02
CA ALA A 128 14.41 -4.26 21.85
C ALA A 128 13.02 -4.07 21.23
N ALA A 129 12.28 -3.06 21.70
CA ALA A 129 10.95 -2.77 21.21
C ALA A 129 10.88 -1.37 20.60
N ARG A 130 10.21 -1.27 19.44
CA ARG A 130 10.02 0.01 18.75
C ARG A 130 8.62 0.12 18.19
N TRP A 131 8.10 1.34 18.19
CA TRP A 131 6.90 1.67 17.44
C TRP A 131 7.30 1.95 16.00
N GLU A 132 6.60 1.31 15.07
CA GLU A 132 6.69 1.54 13.64
C GLU A 132 5.38 2.17 13.16
N HIS A 133 5.49 3.23 12.37
CA HIS A 133 4.34 3.80 11.68
C HIS A 133 4.00 2.93 10.47
N ARG A 134 2.72 2.56 10.34
CA ARG A 134 2.19 1.88 9.16
C ARG A 134 1.46 2.91 8.31
N PRO A 135 2.02 3.36 7.17
CA PRO A 135 1.36 4.34 6.33
C PRO A 135 0.04 3.77 5.77
N ALA A 136 -0.96 4.63 5.70
CA ALA A 136 -2.19 4.34 4.98
C ALA A 136 -1.92 4.35 3.46
N GLN A 137 -2.61 3.48 2.73
CA GLN A 137 -2.67 3.54 1.28
C GLN A 137 -3.68 4.62 0.88
N LYS A 138 -3.26 5.52 0.00
CA LYS A 138 -4.15 6.50 -0.61
C LYS A 138 -4.78 5.89 -1.84
N GLN A 139 -6.09 6.00 -1.95
CA GLN A 139 -6.84 5.55 -3.10
C GLN A 139 -7.72 6.70 -3.60
N THR A 140 -7.75 6.89 -4.92
CA THR A 140 -8.59 7.90 -5.56
C THR A 140 -10.00 7.34 -5.77
N PHE A 141 -10.99 8.12 -5.37
CA PHE A 141 -12.41 7.83 -5.56
C PHE A 141 -13.04 8.92 -6.43
N VAL A 142 -14.04 8.53 -7.20
CA VAL A 142 -14.84 9.44 -8.03
C VAL A 142 -16.29 9.24 -7.65
N ALA A 143 -16.99 10.33 -7.39
CA ALA A 143 -18.44 10.35 -7.22
C ALA A 143 -19.04 11.38 -8.16
N SER A 144 -20.08 10.97 -8.89
CA SER A 144 -20.76 11.81 -9.87
C SER A 144 -22.25 11.66 -9.73
N GLY A 145 -22.99 12.72 -10.06
CA GLY A 145 -24.44 12.70 -9.99
C GLY A 145 -25.09 13.91 -10.65
N THR A 146 -26.40 13.84 -10.76
CA THR A 146 -27.25 14.93 -11.23
C THR A 146 -28.05 15.46 -10.04
N ILE A 147 -28.08 16.78 -9.90
CA ILE A 147 -28.87 17.48 -8.88
C ILE A 147 -30.34 17.34 -9.23
N THR A 148 -31.11 16.84 -8.28
CA THR A 148 -32.58 16.74 -8.35
C THR A 148 -33.24 17.41 -7.14
N HIS A 149 -32.54 17.45 -6.00
CA HIS A 149 -33.01 18.04 -4.76
C HIS A 149 -32.02 19.05 -4.19
N SER A 150 -30.78 18.63 -3.92
CA SER A 150 -29.72 19.49 -3.38
C SER A 150 -28.39 18.76 -3.45
N LEU A 151 -27.28 19.50 -3.54
CA LEU A 151 -25.94 18.91 -3.56
C LEU A 151 -25.69 17.97 -2.37
N TYR A 152 -26.15 18.33 -1.18
CA TYR A 152 -25.97 17.48 -0.01
C TYR A 152 -26.73 16.15 -0.15
N ARG A 153 -28.01 16.19 -0.54
CA ARG A 153 -28.83 14.97 -0.64
C ARG A 153 -28.41 14.09 -1.81
N ASP A 154 -28.22 14.69 -2.99
CA ASP A 154 -27.85 13.98 -4.20
C ASP A 154 -26.39 13.53 -4.16
N GLY A 155 -25.50 14.32 -3.55
CA GLY A 155 -24.12 13.94 -3.29
C GLY A 155 -24.00 12.75 -2.34
N LYS A 156 -24.77 12.73 -1.24
CA LYS A 156 -24.86 11.55 -0.36
C LYS A 156 -25.35 10.31 -1.12
N ALA A 157 -26.38 10.48 -1.95
CA ALA A 157 -26.92 9.39 -2.77
C ALA A 157 -25.88 8.87 -3.79
N ALA A 158 -25.00 9.74 -4.29
CA ALA A 158 -23.88 9.39 -5.16
C ALA A 158 -22.66 8.82 -4.42
N GLY A 159 -22.72 8.65 -3.09
CA GLY A 159 -21.65 8.05 -2.29
C GLY A 159 -20.59 9.02 -1.78
N LEU A 160 -20.83 10.34 -1.85
CA LEU A 160 -19.95 11.31 -1.20
C LEU A 160 -20.08 11.24 0.33
N PRO A 161 -18.97 11.12 1.07
CA PRO A 161 -18.98 11.24 2.52
C PRO A 161 -19.26 12.69 2.96
N ASP A 162 -19.77 12.85 4.19
CA ASP A 162 -20.12 14.17 4.74
C ASP A 162 -18.91 15.11 4.82
N SER A 163 -17.72 14.56 5.10
CA SER A 163 -16.44 15.29 5.10
C SER A 163 -16.16 15.94 3.76
N ILE A 164 -16.32 15.20 2.67
CA ILE A 164 -16.08 15.67 1.30
C ILE A 164 -17.15 16.68 0.87
N LEU A 165 -18.41 16.47 1.24
CA LEU A 165 -19.47 17.46 0.97
C LEU A 165 -19.20 18.78 1.68
N ALA A 166 -18.80 18.74 2.95
CA ALA A 166 -18.45 19.93 3.71
C ALA A 166 -17.19 20.62 3.16
N GLU A 167 -16.20 19.86 2.70
CA GLU A 167 -15.02 20.38 2.03
C GLU A 167 -15.37 21.05 0.70
N LEU A 168 -16.19 20.40 -0.14
CA LEU A 168 -16.66 20.94 -1.41
C LEU A 168 -17.39 22.27 -1.21
N THR A 169 -18.33 22.34 -0.26
CA THR A 169 -19.05 23.59 0.05
C THR A 169 -18.11 24.69 0.54
N ARG A 170 -17.07 24.34 1.30
CA ARG A 170 -16.06 25.30 1.76
C ARG A 170 -15.18 25.80 0.62
N LEU A 171 -14.75 24.91 -0.26
CA LEU A 171 -13.84 25.21 -1.38
C LEU A 171 -14.47 26.07 -2.45
N PHE A 172 -15.79 25.92 -2.70
CA PHE A 172 -16.48 26.64 -3.78
C PHE A 172 -17.54 27.63 -3.28
N GLY A 173 -17.77 27.72 -1.97
CA GLY A 173 -18.79 28.59 -1.39
C GLY A 173 -18.52 30.10 -1.58
N TRP A 174 -17.34 30.49 -2.06
CA TRP A 174 -17.02 31.86 -2.45
C TRP A 174 -17.46 32.19 -3.89
N ASP A 175 -17.60 31.17 -4.74
CA ASP A 175 -18.04 31.30 -6.14
C ASP A 175 -19.52 30.97 -6.33
N ILE A 176 -20.01 29.97 -5.60
CA ILE A 176 -21.31 29.35 -5.83
C ILE A 176 -22.11 29.36 -4.53
N ASP A 177 -23.30 29.95 -4.56
CA ASP A 177 -24.29 29.76 -3.52
C ASP A 177 -25.09 28.49 -3.79
N PHE A 178 -24.68 27.38 -3.17
CA PHE A 178 -25.30 26.06 -3.35
C PHE A 178 -26.80 25.99 -3.04
N SER A 179 -27.36 27.00 -2.35
CA SER A 179 -28.80 27.08 -2.06
C SER A 179 -29.62 27.83 -3.11
N ARG A 180 -28.97 28.71 -3.90
CA ARG A 180 -29.64 29.58 -4.87
C ARG A 180 -29.24 29.32 -6.31
N ASP A 181 -27.99 28.94 -6.54
CA ASP A 181 -27.42 28.83 -7.88
C ASP A 181 -27.61 27.44 -8.47
N LEU A 182 -27.64 26.39 -7.64
CA LEU A 182 -27.87 25.02 -8.09
C LEU A 182 -29.33 24.79 -8.52
N ARG A 183 -29.48 24.12 -9.65
CA ARG A 183 -30.78 23.79 -10.26
C ARG A 183 -30.89 22.31 -10.54
N ALA A 184 -32.13 21.84 -10.63
CA ALA A 184 -32.39 20.48 -11.08
C ALA A 184 -31.87 20.29 -12.52
N GLY A 185 -31.10 19.23 -12.73
CA GLY A 185 -30.42 18.94 -14.00
C GLY A 185 -28.93 19.30 -14.00
N ASP A 186 -28.44 20.10 -13.05
CA ASP A 186 -27.01 20.34 -12.89
C ASP A 186 -26.28 19.04 -12.58
N THR A 187 -25.05 18.90 -13.05
CA THR A 187 -24.23 17.71 -12.80
C THR A 187 -23.00 18.05 -11.98
N PHE A 188 -22.61 17.16 -11.09
CA PHE A 188 -21.34 17.24 -10.37
C PHE A 188 -20.51 15.99 -10.62
N THR A 189 -19.19 16.15 -10.55
CA THR A 189 -18.22 15.06 -10.45
C THR A 189 -17.13 15.53 -9.51
N VAL A 190 -16.84 14.71 -8.50
CA VAL A 190 -15.85 15.01 -7.47
C VAL A 190 -14.86 13.86 -7.44
N VAL A 191 -13.58 14.20 -7.58
CA VAL A 191 -12.46 13.28 -7.40
C VAL A 191 -11.85 13.59 -6.04
N TYR A 192 -11.66 12.57 -5.21
CA TYR A 192 -11.13 12.74 -3.86
C TYR A 192 -10.31 11.54 -3.42
N GLU A 193 -9.48 11.71 -2.40
CA GLU A 193 -8.73 10.61 -1.81
C GLU A 193 -9.50 9.93 -0.67
N GLN A 194 -9.27 8.63 -0.48
CA GLN A 194 -9.56 7.93 0.76
C GLN A 194 -8.30 7.21 1.25
N HIS A 195 -8.14 7.14 2.58
CA HIS A 195 -7.02 6.48 3.23
C HIS A 195 -7.46 5.11 3.73
N TRP A 196 -6.73 4.06 3.33
CA TRP A 196 -7.07 2.66 3.57
C TRP A 196 -5.92 1.90 4.20
N ARG A 197 -6.23 0.86 4.96
CA ARG A 197 -5.25 -0.11 5.48
C ARG A 197 -5.94 -1.43 5.76
N ASP A 198 -5.36 -2.54 5.29
CA ASP A 198 -5.87 -3.90 5.52
C ASP A 198 -7.38 -3.98 5.22
N GLU A 199 -7.79 -3.47 4.05
CA GLU A 199 -9.20 -3.38 3.57
C GLU A 199 -10.15 -2.53 4.43
N ARG A 200 -9.63 -1.85 5.45
CA ARG A 200 -10.39 -0.93 6.30
C ARG A 200 -10.15 0.51 5.86
N LYS A 201 -11.25 1.23 5.62
CA LYS A 201 -11.21 2.69 5.45
C LYS A 201 -10.84 3.35 6.77
N LEU A 202 -9.81 4.20 6.74
CA LEU A 202 -9.32 4.95 7.90
C LEU A 202 -9.86 6.38 7.92
N ALA A 203 -9.85 7.06 6.77
CA ALA A 203 -10.28 8.45 6.64
C ALA A 203 -10.63 8.81 5.20
N ASP A 204 -11.38 9.89 5.03
CA ASP A 204 -11.47 10.63 3.78
C ASP A 204 -10.28 11.61 3.70
N GLY A 205 -9.64 11.66 2.54
CA GLY A 205 -8.58 12.59 2.21
C GLY A 205 -9.13 13.82 1.46
N PRO A 206 -8.24 14.65 0.88
CA PRO A 206 -8.65 15.88 0.20
C PRO A 206 -9.40 15.61 -1.11
N ILE A 207 -10.15 16.62 -1.55
CA ILE A 207 -10.60 16.74 -2.95
C ILE A 207 -9.39 17.04 -3.84
N LEU A 208 -9.32 16.41 -5.02
CA LEU A 208 -8.22 16.52 -5.99
C LEU A 208 -8.52 17.48 -7.14
#